data_AF-A0A8R7TQG5-F1
#
_entry.id   AF-A0A8R7TQG5-F1
#
_cell.length_a   1.000
_cell.length_b   1.000
_cell.length_c   1.000
_cell.angle_alpha   90.00
_cell.angle_beta   90.00
_cell.angle_gamma   90.00
#
_symmetry.space_group_name_H-M   'P 1'
#
loop_
_entity.id
_entity.type
_entity.pdbx_description
1 polymer ?
#
loop_
_entity_poly.entity_id
_entity_poly.type
_entity_poly.pdbx_seq_one_letter_code
_entity_poly.pdbx_strand_id
1 'polypeptide(L)'
;MASRHRRRRGTSPAAPRSPLEDEDLLMEILLRLPREPSSLPRASAVRKQWGRLATDPKFVARFRAHHGKPPLLGVFELGHEIRFRSVLDPPDRIPPERLSLGRYSNPRHTKVLGCRHGRVLVKDWVRDEVVVCDPITGKQHRVSIPPKF
;
A
#
# COMPACT_ATOMS: atom_id res chain seq x y z
N MET A 1 72.86 -14.28 13.11
CA MET A 1 71.57 -14.29 13.84
C MET A 1 70.68 -13.20 13.23
N ALA A 2 69.63 -13.58 12.50
CA ALA A 2 68.86 -12.67 11.66
C ALA A 2 67.72 -11.99 12.42
N SER A 3 67.65 -10.66 12.27
CA SER A 3 66.63 -9.75 12.82
C SER A 3 65.24 -10.07 12.25
N ARG A 4 64.27 -10.35 13.13
CA ARG A 4 62.86 -10.53 12.77
C ARG A 4 62.16 -9.16 12.73
N HIS A 5 62.07 -8.58 11.54
CA HIS A 5 61.17 -7.46 11.30
C HIS A 5 59.72 -7.90 11.47
N ARG A 6 59.13 -7.51 12.61
CA ARG A 6 57.70 -7.64 12.89
C ARG A 6 56.95 -6.67 11.97
N ARG A 7 56.49 -7.16 10.81
CA ARG A 7 55.58 -6.41 9.92
C ARG A 7 54.32 -6.07 10.72
N ARG A 8 54.20 -4.81 11.15
CA ARG A 8 52.93 -4.21 11.58
C ARG A 8 51.96 -4.34 10.41
N ARG A 9 50.94 -5.17 10.59
CA ARG A 9 49.81 -5.31 9.67
C ARG A 9 49.01 -4.01 9.80
N GLY A 10 49.32 -3.04 8.95
CA GLY A 10 48.55 -1.81 8.86
C GLY A 10 47.12 -2.14 8.46
N THR A 11 46.16 -1.77 9.30
CA THR A 11 44.75 -1.78 8.96
C THR A 11 44.57 -0.81 7.79
N SER A 12 44.24 -1.36 6.61
CA SER A 12 43.94 -0.55 5.43
C SER A 12 42.71 0.32 5.73
N PRO A 13 42.68 1.61 5.36
CA PRO A 13 41.48 2.42 5.47
C PRO A 13 40.38 1.77 4.63
N ALA A 14 39.19 1.56 5.22
CA ALA A 14 38.04 1.10 4.46
C ALA A 14 37.72 2.15 3.38
N ALA A 15 37.67 1.71 2.12
CA ALA A 15 37.24 2.57 1.02
C ALA A 15 35.86 3.17 1.35
N PRO A 16 35.59 4.44 1.00
CA PRO A 16 34.28 5.05 1.25
C PRO A 16 33.21 4.19 0.58
N ARG A 17 32.29 3.65 1.39
CA ARG A 17 31.13 2.92 0.89
C ARG A 17 30.35 3.84 -0.04
N SER A 18 29.90 3.30 -1.18
CA SER A 18 29.07 4.11 -2.06
C SER A 18 27.78 4.50 -1.30
N PRO A 19 27.16 5.67 -1.56
CA PRO A 19 25.89 6.04 -0.93
C PRO A 19 24.77 5.00 -1.14
N LEU A 20 24.91 4.15 -2.16
CA LEU A 20 24.01 3.05 -2.48
C LEU A 20 24.28 1.76 -1.67
N GLU A 21 25.33 1.75 -0.85
CA GLU A 21 25.67 0.68 0.09
C GLU A 21 25.37 1.07 1.55
N ASP A 22 25.05 2.34 1.79
CA ASP A 22 24.61 2.87 3.08
C ASP A 22 23.08 2.78 3.19
N GLU A 23 22.60 1.96 4.13
CA GLU A 23 21.16 1.74 4.31
C GLU A 23 20.42 3.00 4.81
N ASP A 24 21.06 3.84 5.62
CA ASP A 24 20.45 5.04 6.15
C ASP A 24 20.21 6.03 5.00
N LEU A 25 21.22 6.23 4.13
CA LEU A 25 21.09 7.08 2.95
C LEU A 25 20.07 6.52 1.95
N LEU A 26 20.05 5.20 1.74
CA LEU A 26 19.03 4.57 0.90
C LEU A 26 17.62 4.78 1.45
N MET A 27 17.42 4.65 2.77
CA MET A 27 16.13 4.93 3.38
C MET A 27 15.71 6.39 3.17
N GLU A 28 16.63 7.36 3.30
CA GLU A 28 16.33 8.77 3.00
C GLU A 28 15.95 9.00 1.53
N ILE A 29 16.60 8.30 0.59
CA ILE A 29 16.22 8.35 -0.84
C ILE A 29 14.82 7.77 -1.05
N LEU A 30 14.55 6.59 -0.48
CA LEU A 30 13.26 5.92 -0.60
C LEU A 30 12.11 6.73 0.05
N LEU A 31 12.38 7.45 1.15
CA LEU A 31 11.40 8.34 1.81
C LEU A 31 11.00 9.55 0.96
N ARG A 32 11.87 9.96 0.04
CA ARG A 32 11.60 11.08 -0.89
C ARG A 32 10.85 10.65 -2.13
N LEU A 33 10.61 9.35 -2.32
CA LEU A 33 9.83 8.87 -3.46
C LEU A 33 8.38 9.39 -3.37
N PRO A 34 7.72 9.59 -4.52
CA PRO A 34 6.31 9.94 -4.56
C PRO A 34 5.45 8.89 -3.84
N ARG A 35 4.30 9.29 -3.29
CA ARG A 35 3.41 8.40 -2.50
C ARG A 35 2.53 7.47 -3.35
N GLU A 36 2.75 7.46 -4.65
CA GLU A 36 1.99 6.75 -5.66
C GLU A 36 2.11 5.23 -5.46
N PRO A 37 1.05 4.45 -5.73
CA PRO A 37 1.05 3.00 -5.51
C PRO A 37 2.24 2.26 -6.12
N SER A 38 2.77 2.72 -7.26
CA SER A 38 3.87 2.10 -7.99
C SER A 38 5.27 2.51 -7.50
N SER A 39 5.41 3.58 -6.71
CA SER A 39 6.72 4.12 -6.32
C SER A 39 7.60 3.12 -5.57
N LEU A 40 7.10 2.59 -4.43
CA LEU A 40 7.83 1.62 -3.62
C LEU A 40 7.99 0.26 -4.30
N PRO A 41 6.99 -0.30 -5.00
CA PRO A 41 7.18 -1.52 -5.79
C PRO A 41 8.26 -1.39 -6.87
N ARG A 42 8.33 -0.26 -7.57
CA ARG A 42 9.37 -0.01 -8.58
C ARG A 42 10.75 0.11 -7.95
N ALA A 43 10.86 0.87 -6.86
CA ALA A 43 12.11 0.98 -6.12
C ALA A 43 12.59 -0.38 -5.57
N SER A 44 11.65 -1.20 -5.08
CA SER A 44 11.93 -2.56 -4.62
C SER A 44 12.55 -3.46 -5.69
N ALA A 45 12.19 -3.24 -6.95
CA ALA A 45 12.65 -4.04 -8.08
C ALA A 45 14.09 -3.71 -8.52
N VAL A 46 14.69 -2.61 -8.06
CA VAL A 46 16.04 -2.18 -8.46
C VAL A 46 17.12 -3.15 -7.97
N ARG A 47 17.06 -3.54 -6.68
CA ARG A 47 18.02 -4.46 -6.06
C ARG A 47 17.39 -5.10 -4.82
N LYS A 48 17.82 -6.31 -4.45
CA LYS A 48 17.37 -7.03 -3.24
C LYS A 48 17.42 -6.16 -1.96
N GLN A 49 18.46 -5.34 -1.80
CA GLN A 49 18.60 -4.42 -0.67
C GLN A 49 17.50 -3.35 -0.66
N TRP A 50 17.18 -2.76 -1.81
CA TRP A 50 16.10 -1.78 -1.93
C TRP A 50 14.75 -2.40 -1.63
N GLY A 51 14.50 -3.60 -2.15
CA GLY A 51 13.29 -4.36 -1.84
C GLY A 51 13.13 -4.66 -0.35
N ARG A 52 14.22 -5.09 0.32
CA ARG A 52 14.22 -5.31 1.78
C ARG A 52 13.85 -4.03 2.53
N LEU A 53 14.48 -2.91 2.21
CA LEU A 53 14.22 -1.63 2.89
C LEU A 53 12.81 -1.11 2.61
N ALA A 54 12.35 -1.15 1.36
CA ALA A 54 11.04 -0.68 0.96
C ALA A 54 9.87 -1.49 1.55
N THR A 55 10.13 -2.73 1.98
CA THR A 55 9.14 -3.60 2.63
C THR A 55 9.31 -3.70 4.15
N ASP A 56 10.36 -3.08 4.70
CA ASP A 56 10.60 -3.07 6.14
C ASP A 56 9.47 -2.35 6.89
N PRO A 57 8.87 -2.95 7.93
CA PRO A 57 7.75 -2.35 8.65
C PRO A 57 8.06 -0.99 9.27
N LYS A 58 9.28 -0.75 9.75
CA LYS A 58 9.70 0.53 10.33
C LYS A 58 9.82 1.58 9.22
N PHE A 59 10.41 1.21 8.08
CA PHE A 59 10.45 2.07 6.91
C PHE A 59 9.04 2.43 6.43
N VAL A 60 8.14 1.46 6.26
CA VAL A 60 6.76 1.70 5.79
C VAL A 60 6.00 2.61 6.76
N ALA A 61 6.18 2.43 8.06
CA ALA A 61 5.61 3.33 9.06
C ALA A 61 6.15 4.76 8.92
N ARG A 62 7.46 4.91 8.75
CA ARG A 62 8.13 6.21 8.54
C ARG A 62 7.68 6.88 7.24
N PHE A 63 7.56 6.13 6.15
CA PHE A 63 7.06 6.59 4.86
C PHE A 63 5.63 7.13 4.99
N ARG A 64 4.73 6.38 5.65
CA ARG A 64 3.35 6.83 5.90
C ARG A 64 3.30 8.09 6.76
N ALA A 65 4.12 8.15 7.81
CA ALA A 65 4.21 9.34 8.67
C ALA A 65 4.72 10.57 7.90
N HIS A 66 5.72 10.38 7.04
CA HIS A 66 6.30 11.43 6.20
C HIS A 66 5.29 12.01 5.19
N HIS A 67 4.49 11.16 4.54
CA HIS A 67 3.50 11.61 3.54
C HIS A 67 2.13 11.96 4.12
N GLY A 68 1.85 11.58 5.37
CA GLY A 68 0.61 11.87 6.09
C GLY A 68 -0.60 11.17 5.49
N LYS A 69 -1.52 11.94 4.90
CA LYS A 69 -2.80 11.42 4.40
C LYS A 69 -2.57 10.51 3.18
N PRO A 70 -3.11 9.27 3.19
CA PRO A 70 -2.99 8.37 2.04
C PRO A 70 -3.66 8.96 0.80
N PRO A 71 -3.15 8.65 -0.41
CA PRO A 71 -3.73 9.15 -1.65
C PRO A 71 -5.16 8.62 -1.84
N LEU A 72 -6.02 9.44 -2.43
CA LEU A 72 -7.33 8.99 -2.88
C LEU A 72 -7.13 8.11 -4.11
N LEU A 73 -7.45 6.82 -3.98
CA LEU A 73 -7.28 5.86 -5.08
C LEU A 73 -8.37 5.98 -6.14
N GLY A 74 -9.59 6.35 -5.73
CA GLY A 74 -10.72 6.45 -6.61
C GLY A 74 -12.03 6.63 -5.87
N VAL A 75 -13.13 6.50 -6.61
CA VAL A 75 -14.51 6.65 -6.13
C VAL A 75 -15.35 5.46 -6.58
N PHE A 76 -16.41 5.14 -5.85
CA PHE A 76 -17.43 4.21 -6.31
C PHE A 76 -18.55 5.01 -6.96
N GLU A 77 -18.73 4.82 -8.26
CA GLU A 77 -19.77 5.49 -9.03
C GLU A 77 -21.04 4.65 -9.01
N LEU A 78 -22.18 5.31 -8.80
CA LEU A 78 -23.49 4.69 -8.80
C LEU A 78 -24.13 4.92 -10.17
N GLY A 79 -24.24 3.85 -10.96
CA GLY A 79 -24.93 3.85 -12.25
C GLY A 79 -25.81 2.62 -12.41
N HIS A 80 -25.74 1.97 -13.58
CA HIS A 80 -26.37 0.66 -13.80
C HIS A 80 -25.75 -0.43 -12.91
N GLU A 81 -24.48 -0.25 -12.56
CA GLU A 81 -23.74 -1.03 -11.58
C GLU A 81 -22.98 -0.07 -10.64
N ILE A 82 -22.68 -0.51 -9.42
CA ILE A 82 -21.74 0.17 -8.53
C ILE A 82 -20.33 -0.28 -8.92
N ARG A 83 -19.56 0.64 -9.52
CA ARG A 83 -18.23 0.37 -10.07
C ARG A 83 -17.19 1.29 -9.47
N PHE A 84 -16.00 0.76 -9.20
CA PHE A 84 -14.85 1.57 -8.82
C PHE A 84 -14.27 2.30 -10.03
N ARG A 85 -14.11 3.63 -9.92
CA ARG A 85 -13.36 4.45 -10.88
C ARG A 85 -12.09 4.97 -10.23
N SER A 86 -10.94 4.59 -10.78
CA SER A 86 -9.65 5.16 -10.41
C SER A 86 -9.59 6.64 -10.75
N VAL A 87 -9.08 7.46 -9.82
CA VAL A 87 -8.70 8.87 -10.09
C VAL A 87 -7.21 9.00 -10.43
N LEU A 88 -6.48 7.89 -10.37
CA LEU A 88 -5.07 7.83 -10.73
C LEU A 88 -4.88 7.62 -12.24
N ASP A 89 -3.87 8.29 -12.78
CA ASP A 89 -3.43 8.14 -14.16
C ASP A 89 -2.53 6.91 -14.34
N PRO A 90 -2.37 6.40 -15.59
CA PRO A 90 -1.34 5.41 -15.89
C PRO A 90 0.02 5.95 -15.43
N PRO A 91 0.86 5.11 -14.81
CA PRO A 91 0.77 3.64 -14.68
C PRO A 91 0.03 3.16 -13.42
N ASP A 92 -0.37 4.07 -12.53
CA ASP A 92 -0.96 3.78 -11.23
C ASP A 92 -2.48 3.56 -11.27
N ARG A 93 -3.09 3.73 -12.45
CA ARG A 93 -4.51 3.48 -12.68
C ARG A 93 -4.91 2.09 -12.21
N ILE A 94 -5.81 2.03 -11.23
CA ILE A 94 -6.32 0.76 -10.71
C ILE A 94 -7.51 0.32 -11.58
N PRO A 95 -7.48 -0.88 -12.18
CA PRO A 95 -8.61 -1.43 -12.92
C PRO A 95 -9.85 -1.59 -12.01
N PRO A 96 -11.07 -1.28 -12.48
CA PRO A 96 -12.30 -1.42 -11.70
C PRO A 96 -12.49 -2.81 -11.07
N GLU A 97 -12.05 -3.85 -11.78
CA GLU A 97 -12.22 -5.26 -11.40
C GLU A 97 -11.41 -5.60 -10.14
N ARG A 98 -10.31 -4.86 -9.88
CA ARG A 98 -9.44 -5.06 -8.73
C ARG A 98 -10.06 -4.64 -7.40
N LEU A 99 -11.05 -3.73 -7.43
CA LEU A 99 -11.74 -3.21 -6.25
C LEU A 99 -13.25 -3.40 -6.38
N SER A 100 -13.66 -4.61 -6.75
CA SER A 100 -15.08 -4.98 -6.91
C SER A 100 -15.77 -5.22 -5.56
N LEU A 101 -17.08 -4.92 -5.49
CA LEU A 101 -17.94 -5.28 -4.36
C LEU A 101 -18.64 -6.64 -4.56
N GLY A 102 -18.31 -7.35 -5.65
CA GLY A 102 -18.91 -8.64 -6.00
C GLY A 102 -20.42 -8.52 -6.22
N ARG A 103 -21.20 -9.42 -5.61
CA ARG A 103 -22.68 -9.39 -5.70
C ARG A 103 -23.30 -8.07 -5.22
N TYR A 104 -22.57 -7.30 -4.42
CA TYR A 104 -23.06 -6.03 -3.89
C TYR A 104 -22.88 -4.86 -4.85
N SER A 105 -22.31 -5.09 -6.03
CA SER A 105 -22.25 -4.12 -7.10
C SER A 105 -23.59 -3.91 -7.82
N ASN A 106 -24.64 -4.67 -7.51
CA ASN A 106 -25.96 -4.52 -8.13
C ASN A 106 -26.83 -3.47 -7.39
N PRO A 107 -27.01 -2.25 -7.94
CA PRO A 107 -27.71 -1.16 -7.28
C PRO A 107 -29.22 -1.40 -7.15
N ARG A 108 -29.80 -2.42 -7.81
CA ARG A 108 -31.22 -2.77 -7.62
C ARG A 108 -31.49 -3.37 -6.24
N HIS A 109 -30.47 -3.95 -5.62
CA HIS A 109 -30.58 -4.65 -4.34
C HIS A 109 -29.75 -4.00 -3.25
N THR A 110 -28.78 -3.16 -3.63
CA THR A 110 -27.83 -2.58 -2.70
C THR A 110 -27.76 -1.07 -2.76
N LYS A 111 -27.39 -0.46 -1.63
CA LYS A 111 -27.10 0.97 -1.53
C LYS A 111 -25.79 1.17 -0.77
N VAL A 112 -24.84 1.89 -1.37
CA VAL A 112 -23.63 2.33 -0.66
C VAL A 112 -24.03 3.39 0.37
N LEU A 113 -23.68 3.15 1.63
CA LEU A 113 -23.94 4.05 2.74
C LEU A 113 -22.73 4.94 3.05
N GLY A 114 -21.51 4.48 2.75
CA GLY A 114 -20.30 5.27 2.92
C GLY A 114 -19.01 4.48 2.72
N CYS A 115 -17.89 5.19 2.70
CA CYS A 115 -16.55 4.60 2.55
C CYS A 115 -15.62 5.16 3.64
N ARG A 116 -14.96 4.29 4.41
CA ARG A 116 -14.04 4.72 5.47
C ARG A 116 -12.90 3.71 5.62
N HIS A 117 -11.66 4.22 5.76
CA HIS A 117 -10.45 3.39 5.94
C HIS A 117 -10.27 2.29 4.87
N GLY A 118 -10.60 2.59 3.62
CA GLY A 118 -10.52 1.62 2.52
C GLY A 118 -11.62 0.57 2.50
N ARG A 119 -12.64 0.68 3.37
CA ARG A 119 -13.81 -0.21 3.41
C ARG A 119 -15.05 0.50 2.92
N VAL A 120 -15.97 -0.25 2.34
CA VAL A 120 -17.25 0.23 1.81
C VAL A 120 -18.40 -0.36 2.62
N LEU A 121 -19.26 0.50 3.15
CA LEU A 121 -20.48 0.12 3.85
C LEU A 121 -21.62 0.06 2.85
N VAL A 122 -22.31 -1.07 2.77
CA VAL A 122 -23.39 -1.34 1.82
C VAL A 122 -24.61 -1.86 2.58
N LYS A 123 -25.79 -1.36 2.25
CA LYS A 123 -27.07 -1.94 2.67
C LYS A 123 -27.58 -2.87 1.58
N ASP A 124 -27.96 -4.08 1.96
CA ASP A 124 -28.61 -5.08 1.10
C ASP A 124 -30.08 -5.19 1.53
N TRP A 125 -30.99 -4.71 0.68
CA TRP A 125 -32.43 -4.69 0.97
C TRP A 125 -33.11 -6.03 0.73
N VAL A 126 -32.49 -6.93 -0.04
CA VAL A 126 -33.04 -8.27 -0.30
C VAL A 126 -32.88 -9.15 0.93
N ARG A 127 -31.76 -8.99 1.64
CA ARG A 127 -31.45 -9.77 2.85
C ARG A 127 -31.71 -9.02 4.15
N ASP A 128 -32.10 -7.75 4.06
CA ASP A 128 -32.20 -6.82 5.18
C ASP A 128 -30.93 -6.82 6.05
N GLU A 129 -29.78 -6.65 5.39
CA GLU A 129 -28.45 -6.69 6.01
C GLU A 129 -27.67 -5.40 5.76
N VAL A 130 -26.74 -5.10 6.66
CA VAL A 130 -25.64 -4.15 6.44
C VAL A 130 -24.35 -4.94 6.28
N VAL A 131 -23.57 -4.59 5.26
CA VAL A 131 -22.35 -5.29 4.87
C VAL A 131 -21.18 -4.32 4.81
N VAL A 132 -20.09 -4.67 5.48
CA VAL A 132 -18.80 -3.99 5.37
C VAL A 132 -17.93 -4.78 4.41
N CYS A 133 -17.65 -4.22 3.24
CA CYS A 133 -16.77 -4.80 2.22
C CYS A 133 -15.36 -4.23 2.34
N ASP A 134 -14.36 -5.11 2.34
CA ASP A 134 -12.96 -4.77 2.06
C ASP A 134 -12.67 -5.15 0.60
N PRO A 135 -12.69 -4.19 -0.34
CA PRO A 135 -12.47 -4.46 -1.76
C PRO A 135 -11.03 -4.86 -2.08
N ILE A 136 -10.06 -4.62 -1.19
CA ILE A 136 -8.65 -4.99 -1.41
C ILE A 136 -8.46 -6.47 -1.10
N THR A 137 -9.04 -6.96 0.00
CA THR A 137 -8.89 -8.36 0.44
C THR A 137 -10.04 -9.26 0.02
N GLY A 138 -11.15 -8.69 -0.48
CA GLY A 138 -12.39 -9.40 -0.78
C GLY A 138 -13.20 -9.80 0.48
N LYS A 139 -12.74 -9.47 1.68
CA LYS A 139 -13.42 -9.83 2.94
C LYS A 139 -14.72 -9.05 3.11
N GLN A 140 -15.72 -9.72 3.67
CA GLN A 140 -17.05 -9.15 3.90
C GLN A 140 -17.53 -9.51 5.30
N HIS A 141 -18.03 -8.50 6.04
CA HIS A 141 -18.66 -8.68 7.34
C HIS A 141 -20.12 -8.24 7.25
N ARG A 142 -21.05 -9.10 7.69
CA ARG A 142 -22.49 -8.90 7.50
C ARG A 142 -23.18 -8.83 8.86
N VAL A 143 -24.17 -7.96 8.97
CA VAL A 143 -24.97 -7.77 10.18
C VAL A 143 -26.43 -7.62 9.76
N SER A 144 -27.31 -8.43 10.34
CA SER A 144 -28.75 -8.32 10.12
C SER A 144 -29.30 -7.02 10.69
N ILE A 145 -30.23 -6.39 9.98
CA ILE A 145 -30.92 -5.20 10.47
C ILE A 145 -32.01 -5.68 11.45
N PRO A 146 -32.06 -5.15 12.67
CA PRO A 146 -33.10 -5.52 13.62
C PRO A 146 -34.48 -5.06 13.12
N PRO A 147 -35.55 -5.80 13.44
CA PRO A 147 -36.91 -5.39 13.10
C PRO A 147 -37.25 -4.06 13.76
N LYS A 148 -38.13 -3.29 13.13
CA LYS A 148 -38.68 -2.07 13.74
C LYS A 148 -39.55 -2.48 14.94
N PHE A 149 -39.36 -1.78 16.06
CA PHE A 149 -40.17 -1.92 17.28
C PHE A 149 -41.60 -1.40 17.07
#